data_AF-A0A845R3U0-F1
#
_entry.id   AF-A0A845R3U0-F1
#
_cell.length_a   1.000
_cell.length_b   1.000
_cell.length_c   1.000
_cell.angle_alpha   90.00
_cell.angle_beta   90.00
_cell.angle_gamma   90.00
#
_symmetry.space_group_name_H-M   'P 1'
#
loop_
_entity.id
_entity.type
_entity.pdbx_description
1 polymer ?
#
loop_
_entity_poly.entity_id
_entity_poly.type
_entity_poly.pdbx_seq_one_letter_code
_entity_poly.pdbx_strand_id
1 'polypeptide(L)'
;MFHYIDNHKSKKERYYELNSNLVPHYIRGIFDGDGWLSWNNNCAELGFGMGINILKYIKKIAEENSNVKNYNIKKYKSIYRYRITSKKEIIKLLNYLYSDANIYLNRKHEKYQNFCRLNSKLLEN
;
A
#
# COMPACT_ATOMS: atom_id res chain seq x y z
N MET A 1 25.12 -1.98 -17.69
CA MET A 1 25.23 -3.46 -17.65
C MET A 1 24.93 -3.89 -16.23
N PHE A 2 23.74 -4.44 -15.98
CA PHE A 2 23.37 -4.94 -14.64
C PHE A 2 23.60 -6.44 -14.62
N HIS A 3 24.55 -6.89 -13.81
CA HIS A 3 24.81 -8.31 -13.62
C HIS A 3 23.81 -8.90 -12.62
N TYR A 4 23.09 -9.92 -13.07
CA TYR A 4 22.20 -10.74 -12.28
C TYR A 4 22.98 -11.93 -11.71
N ILE A 5 22.88 -12.15 -10.40
CA ILE A 5 23.24 -13.42 -9.76
C ILE A 5 22.06 -13.80 -8.86
N ASP A 6 21.35 -14.86 -9.24
CA ASP A 6 20.33 -15.48 -8.41
C ASP A 6 20.98 -16.26 -7.27
N ASN A 7 20.34 -16.21 -6.11
CA ASN A 7 20.57 -17.17 -5.04
C ASN A 7 19.22 -17.40 -4.36
N HIS A 8 18.71 -18.61 -4.58
CA HIS A 8 17.44 -19.11 -4.07
C HIS A 8 17.23 -18.75 -2.58
N LYS A 9 16.09 -18.12 -2.29
CA LYS A 9 15.55 -17.85 -0.93
C LYS A 9 16.42 -16.99 0.00
N SER A 10 17.20 -16.03 -0.50
CA SER A 10 17.83 -15.06 0.42
C SER A 10 16.79 -14.03 0.94
N LYS A 11 16.52 -14.05 2.25
CA LYS A 11 15.71 -13.08 3.01
C LYS A 11 16.41 -11.71 3.14
N LYS A 12 16.77 -11.09 2.03
CA LYS A 12 17.08 -9.65 2.02
C LYS A 12 16.15 -8.98 1.03
N GLU A 13 14.98 -8.59 1.54
CA GLU A 13 14.12 -7.66 0.84
C GLU A 13 14.92 -6.38 0.55
N ARG A 14 15.16 -6.12 -0.74
CA ARG A 14 15.77 -4.90 -1.27
C ARG A 14 14.66 -4.13 -1.99
N TYR A 15 14.59 -2.82 -1.75
CA TYR A 15 13.84 -1.91 -2.61
C TYR A 15 14.83 -1.23 -3.55
N TYR A 16 14.39 -0.94 -4.78
CA TYR A 16 15.20 -0.22 -5.75
C TYR A 16 15.05 1.29 -5.54
N GLU A 17 16.10 2.05 -5.84
CA GLU A 17 15.96 3.48 -6.07
C GLU A 17 15.17 3.66 -7.37
N LEU A 18 13.86 3.81 -7.22
CA LEU A 18 12.93 3.99 -8.33
C LEU A 18 12.81 5.49 -8.63
N ASN A 19 12.63 5.83 -9.91
CA ASN A 19 12.11 7.13 -10.28
C ASN A 19 10.79 7.36 -9.51
N SER A 20 10.59 8.55 -8.96
CA SER A 20 9.42 8.92 -8.15
C SER A 20 8.10 8.54 -8.82
N ASN A 21 8.03 8.63 -10.15
CA ASN A 21 6.82 8.34 -10.92
C ASN A 21 6.50 6.83 -10.97
N LEU A 22 7.48 5.96 -10.73
CA LEU A 22 7.31 4.51 -10.70
C LEU A 22 6.95 3.98 -9.30
N VAL A 23 7.19 4.77 -8.25
CA VAL A 23 6.90 4.41 -6.86
C VAL A 23 5.43 4.03 -6.63
N PRO A 24 4.42 4.81 -7.07
CA PRO A 24 3.02 4.43 -6.86
C PRO A 24 2.68 3.12 -7.58
N HIS A 25 3.27 2.87 -8.75
CA HIS A 25 3.07 1.63 -9.51
C HIS A 25 3.68 0.41 -8.82
N TYR A 26 4.88 0.57 -8.26
CA TYR A 26 5.55 -0.48 -7.48
C TYR A 26 4.74 -0.87 -6.23
N ILE A 27 4.31 0.13 -5.44
CA ILE A 27 3.52 -0.13 -4.24
C ILE A 27 2.13 -0.68 -4.60
N ARG A 28 1.53 -0.22 -5.70
CA ARG A 28 0.27 -0.78 -6.21
C ARG A 28 0.41 -2.26 -6.55
N GLY A 29 1.48 -2.67 -7.24
CA GLY A 29 1.72 -4.09 -7.53
C GLY A 29 1.80 -4.94 -6.27
N ILE A 30 2.46 -4.44 -5.23
CA ILE A 30 2.51 -5.09 -3.91
C ILE A 30 1.11 -5.13 -3.26
N PHE A 31 0.38 -4.02 -3.26
CA PHE A 31 -0.96 -3.96 -2.70
C PHE A 31 -1.94 -4.90 -3.41
N ASP A 32 -1.84 -4.97 -4.73
CA ASP A 32 -2.68 -5.82 -5.56
C ASP A 32 -2.42 -7.30 -5.25
N GLY A 33 -1.16 -7.70 -5.11
CA GLY A 33 -0.77 -9.08 -4.79
C GLY A 33 -1.04 -9.50 -3.35
N ASP A 34 -0.60 -8.71 -2.37
CA ASP A 34 -0.52 -9.12 -0.96
C ASP A 34 -1.16 -8.12 0.04
N GLY A 35 -1.68 -6.99 -0.47
CA GLY A 35 -2.43 -6.05 0.35
C GLY A 35 -3.85 -6.50 0.66
N TRP A 36 -4.54 -5.77 1.53
CA TRP A 36 -5.98 -5.91 1.73
C TRP A 36 -6.67 -4.56 1.99
N LEU A 37 -7.94 -4.51 1.62
CA LEU A 37 -8.87 -3.44 1.97
C LEU A 37 -10.17 -4.10 2.46
N SER A 38 -10.58 -3.76 3.67
CA SER A 38 -11.76 -4.24 4.35
C SER A 38 -12.43 -3.12 5.13
N TRP A 39 -13.76 -3.09 5.14
CA TRP A 39 -14.51 -2.13 5.92
C TRP A 39 -15.89 -2.67 6.28
N ASN A 40 -16.48 -2.07 7.30
CA ASN A 40 -17.89 -2.18 7.67
C ASN A 40 -18.39 -0.79 8.09
N ASN A 41 -19.58 -0.70 8.68
CA ASN A 41 -20.18 0.57 9.09
C ASN A 41 -19.30 1.36 10.07
N ASN A 42 -18.59 0.67 10.96
CA ASN A 42 -17.88 1.28 12.08
C ASN A 42 -16.36 1.37 11.85
N CYS A 43 -15.79 0.46 11.06
CA CYS A 43 -14.35 0.28 10.92
C CYS A 43 -13.93 0.19 9.46
N ALA A 44 -12.74 0.69 9.15
CA ALA A 44 -12.05 0.45 7.88
C ALA A 44 -10.59 0.08 8.17
N GLU A 45 -10.02 -0.80 7.37
CA GLU A 45 -8.62 -1.19 7.44
C GLU A 45 -8.08 -1.42 6.02
N LEU A 46 -6.97 -0.75 5.73
CA LEU A 46 -6.07 -1.07 4.63
C LEU A 46 -4.78 -1.62 5.23
N GLY A 47 -4.21 -2.68 4.64
CA GLY A 47 -2.91 -3.15 5.09
C GLY A 47 -2.10 -3.95 4.09
N PHE A 48 -0.87 -4.25 4.52
CA PHE A 48 0.17 -4.98 3.79
C PHE A 48 0.79 -6.04 4.71
N GLY A 49 1.18 -7.20 4.17
CA GLY A 49 1.59 -8.38 4.95
C GLY A 49 2.91 -9.05 4.51
N MET A 50 4.04 -8.38 4.67
CA MET A 50 5.34 -8.89 4.17
C MET A 50 6.48 -8.69 5.18
N GLY A 51 7.74 -8.78 4.75
CA GLY A 51 8.89 -8.49 5.59
C GLY A 51 9.01 -7.00 5.95
N ILE A 52 9.75 -6.76 7.02
CA ILE A 52 9.78 -5.46 7.71
C ILE A 52 10.40 -4.34 6.86
N ASN A 53 11.33 -4.66 5.96
CA ASN A 53 12.06 -3.64 5.20
C ASN A 53 11.16 -3.03 4.13
N ILE A 54 10.39 -3.85 3.41
CA ILE A 54 9.43 -3.32 2.42
C ILE A 54 8.33 -2.54 3.13
N LEU A 55 7.83 -3.03 4.28
CA LEU A 55 6.82 -2.28 5.03
C LEU A 55 7.32 -0.93 5.54
N LYS A 56 8.58 -0.83 5.98
CA LYS A 56 9.19 0.45 6.35
C LYS A 56 9.26 1.41 5.16
N TYR A 57 9.61 0.91 3.98
CA TYR A 57 9.60 1.69 2.75
C TYR A 57 8.19 2.18 2.38
N ILE A 58 7.20 1.28 2.35
CA ILE A 58 5.79 1.63 2.08
C ILE A 58 5.29 2.67 3.10
N LYS A 59 5.59 2.48 4.39
CA LYS A 59 5.23 3.42 5.43
C LYS A 59 5.81 4.80 5.17
N LYS A 60 7.11 4.89 4.85
CA LYS A 60 7.78 6.16 4.52
C LYS A 60 7.07 6.87 3.36
N ILE A 61 6.81 6.15 2.26
CA ILE A 61 6.13 6.74 1.10
C ILE A 61 4.70 7.20 1.44
N ALA A 62 3.97 6.42 2.24
CA ALA A 62 2.62 6.78 2.69
C ALA A 62 2.61 8.03 3.59
N GLU A 63 3.61 8.17 4.47
CA GLU A 63 3.80 9.36 5.31
C GLU A 63 4.13 10.59 4.46
N GLU A 64 5.04 10.46 3.49
CA GLU A 64 5.49 11.56 2.62
C GLU A 64 4.43 12.03 1.60
N ASN A 65 3.71 11.10 0.96
CA ASN A 65 2.86 11.41 -0.20
C ASN A 65 1.36 11.41 0.10
N SER A 66 0.96 10.80 1.21
CA SER A 66 -0.46 10.66 1.58
C SER A 66 -0.77 11.28 2.94
N ASN A 67 0.23 11.90 3.61
CA ASN A 67 0.12 12.50 4.94
C ASN A 67 -0.58 11.56 5.94
N VAL A 68 -0.26 10.26 5.81
CA VAL A 68 -0.75 9.20 6.68
C VAL A 68 0.01 9.31 8.00
N LYS A 69 -0.68 9.48 9.14
CA LYS A 69 -0.01 9.73 10.43
C LYS A 69 -0.11 8.53 11.35
N ASN A 70 1.02 8.13 11.92
CA ASN A 70 1.11 7.32 13.13
C ASN A 70 0.56 5.87 13.07
N TYR A 71 0.71 5.19 11.92
CA TYR A 71 0.42 3.77 11.84
C TYR A 71 1.65 2.88 12.10
N ASN A 72 1.50 1.95 13.03
CA ASN A 72 2.58 1.07 13.48
C ASN A 72 2.67 -0.20 12.64
N ILE A 73 3.90 -0.58 12.28
CA ILE A 73 4.19 -1.91 11.73
C ILE A 73 4.30 -2.87 12.91
N LYS A 74 3.50 -3.94 12.91
CA LYS A 74 3.48 -4.94 13.99
C LYS A 74 3.86 -6.32 13.46
N LYS A 75 4.63 -7.08 14.24
CA LYS A 75 4.90 -8.49 13.93
C LYS A 75 3.61 -9.30 14.05
N TYR A 76 3.34 -10.17 13.07
CA TYR A 76 2.22 -11.08 13.07
C TYR A 76 2.67 -12.45 12.58
N LYS A 77 2.75 -13.42 13.50
CA LYS A 77 3.34 -14.75 13.23
C LYS A 77 4.77 -14.60 12.66
N SER A 78 5.00 -15.13 11.45
CA SER A 78 6.28 -15.11 10.74
C SER A 78 6.49 -13.87 9.86
N ILE A 79 5.50 -12.98 9.75
CA ILE A 79 5.53 -11.77 8.91
C ILE A 79 5.35 -10.50 9.74
N TYR A 80 5.39 -9.35 9.09
CA TYR A 80 4.99 -8.07 9.67
C TYR A 80 3.74 -7.55 8.96
N ARG A 81 2.99 -6.66 9.62
CA ARG A 81 1.81 -6.02 9.07
C ARG A 81 1.86 -4.53 9.27
N TYR A 82 1.65 -3.79 8.20
CA TYR A 82 1.38 -2.36 8.23
C TYR A 82 -0.12 -2.16 8.02
N ARG A 83 -0.76 -1.37 8.87
CA ARG A 83 -2.22 -1.19 8.89
C ARG A 83 -2.59 0.26 9.05
N ILE A 84 -3.47 0.76 8.20
CA ILE A 84 -4.04 2.10 8.21
C ILE A 84 -5.54 1.96 8.45
N THR A 85 -6.10 2.70 9.41
CA THR A 85 -7.51 2.57 9.80
C THR A 85 -8.34 3.85 9.61
N SER A 86 -7.69 4.99 9.43
CA SER A 86 -8.34 6.27 9.17
C SER A 86 -8.88 6.26 7.75
N LYS A 87 -10.20 6.36 7.59
CA LYS A 87 -10.85 6.36 6.27
C LYS A 87 -10.27 7.44 5.35
N LYS A 88 -10.01 8.64 5.88
CA LYS A 88 -9.39 9.75 5.12
C LYS A 88 -8.00 9.39 4.62
N GLU A 89 -7.18 8.75 5.46
CA GLU A 89 -5.81 8.36 5.10
C GLU A 89 -5.77 7.15 4.15
N ILE A 90 -6.69 6.20 4.32
CA ILE A 90 -6.89 5.09 3.36
C ILE A 90 -7.21 5.65 1.97
N ILE A 91 -8.15 6.60 1.87
CA ILE A 91 -8.52 7.20 0.58
C ILE A 91 -7.31 7.91 -0.05
N LYS A 92 -6.55 8.70 0.72
CA LYS A 92 -5.35 9.37 0.21
C LYS A 92 -4.33 8.40 -0.35
N LEU A 93 -4.03 7.31 0.38
CA LEU A 93 -3.11 6.30 -0.11
C LEU A 93 -3.65 5.59 -1.35
N LEU A 94 -4.93 5.22 -1.39
CA LEU A 94 -5.50 4.56 -2.56
C LEU A 94 -5.51 5.50 -3.79
N ASN A 95 -5.82 6.78 -3.63
CA ASN A 95 -5.71 7.76 -4.70
C ASN A 95 -4.25 7.85 -5.20
N TYR A 96 -3.27 7.92 -4.30
CA TYR A 96 -1.85 7.90 -4.68
C TYR A 96 -1.48 6.65 -5.50
N LEU A 97 -2.06 5.49 -5.20
CA LEU A 97 -1.78 4.25 -5.92
C LEU A 97 -2.52 4.12 -7.26
N TYR A 98 -3.75 4.63 -7.38
CA TYR A 98 -4.64 4.32 -8.51
C TYR A 98 -4.97 5.49 -9.44
N SER A 99 -4.74 6.75 -9.09
CA SER A 99 -5.19 7.91 -9.89
C SER A 99 -4.69 7.93 -11.34
N ASP A 100 -3.50 7.40 -11.61
CA ASP A 100 -2.88 7.32 -12.95
C ASP A 100 -2.45 5.89 -13.30
N ALA A 101 -3.28 4.91 -12.91
CA ALA A 101 -2.95 3.50 -13.08
C ALA A 101 -3.55 2.93 -14.38
N ASN A 102 -2.69 2.44 -15.28
CA ASN A 102 -3.10 1.69 -16.47
C ASN A 102 -3.09 0.16 -16.28
N ILE A 103 -2.41 -0.33 -15.24
CA ILE A 103 -2.28 -1.75 -14.92
C ILE A 103 -2.56 -1.95 -13.43
N TYR A 104 -3.56 -2.79 -13.13
CA TYR A 104 -4.01 -3.14 -11.79
C TYR A 104 -4.85 -4.43 -11.81
N LEU A 105 -5.10 -5.02 -10.64
CA LEU A 105 -6.10 -6.08 -10.50
C LEU A 105 -7.51 -5.50 -10.37
N ASN A 106 -8.42 -5.88 -11.26
CA ASN A 106 -9.81 -5.39 -11.29
C ASN A 106 -10.50 -5.49 -9.92
N ARG A 107 -10.42 -6.65 -9.26
CA ARG A 107 -10.99 -6.88 -7.92
C ARG A 107 -10.53 -5.87 -6.86
N LYS A 108 -9.30 -5.36 -6.98
CA LYS A 108 -8.71 -4.39 -6.04
C LYS A 108 -9.12 -2.97 -6.39
N HIS A 109 -9.08 -2.64 -7.68
CA HIS A 109 -9.54 -1.37 -8.19
C HIS A 109 -11.04 -1.14 -7.91
N GLU A 110 -11.90 -2.13 -8.15
CA GLU A 110 -13.33 -2.08 -7.82
C GLU A 110 -13.57 -1.86 -6.32
N LYS A 111 -12.78 -2.50 -5.45
CA LYS A 111 -12.85 -2.28 -4.00
C LYS A 111 -12.46 -0.86 -3.62
N TYR A 112 -11.41 -0.32 -4.23
CA TYR A 112 -10.99 1.07 -4.05
C TYR A 112 -12.12 2.03 -4.44
N GLN A 113 -12.67 1.89 -5.65
CA GLN A 113 -13.74 2.74 -6.15
C GLN A 113 -14.98 2.70 -5.24
N ASN A 114 -15.39 1.50 -4.82
CA ASN A 114 -16.50 1.33 -3.88
C ASN A 114 -16.23 1.98 -2.53
N PHE A 115 -15.01 1.83 -2.00
CA PHE A 115 -14.62 2.45 -0.74
C PHE A 115 -14.66 3.99 -0.84
N CYS A 116 -14.11 4.58 -1.90
CA CYS A 116 -14.17 6.04 -2.10
C CYS A 116 -15.60 6.54 -2.28
N ARG A 117 -16.42 5.82 -3.07
CA ARG A 117 -17.84 6.17 -3.29
C ARG A 117 -18.63 6.20 -1.98
N LEU A 118 -18.45 5.20 -1.11
CA LEU A 118 -19.13 5.14 0.18
C LEU A 118 -18.68 6.23 1.17
N ASN A 119 -17.52 6.84 0.93
CA ASN A 119 -16.89 7.82 1.82
C ASN A 119 -16.67 9.17 1.13
N SER A 120 -17.43 9.49 0.07
CA SER A 120 -17.25 10.71 -0.74
C SER A 120 -17.27 12.00 0.08
N LYS A 121 -18.10 12.06 1.13
CA LYS A 121 -18.18 13.20 2.05
C LYS A 121 -16.85 13.54 2.75
N LEU A 122 -15.91 12.59 2.85
CA LEU A 122 -14.58 12.81 3.42
C LEU A 122 -13.60 13.48 2.43
N LEU A 123 -13.97 13.55 1.14
CA LEU A 123 -13.19 14.17 0.07
C LEU A 123 -13.50 15.65 -0.12
N GLU A 124 -14.65 16.10 0.37
CA GLU A 124 -15.16 17.48 0.22
C GLU A 124 -14.63 18.45 1.31
N ASN A 125 -13.75 17.98 2.21
CA ASN A 125 -13.19 18.75 3.34
C ASN A 125 -11.65 18.73 3.40
#